data_AF-A0A258DUW8-F1
#
_entry.id   AF-A0A258DUW8-F1
#
_cell.length_a   1.000
_cell.length_b   1.000
_cell.length_c   1.000
_cell.angle_alpha   90.00
_cell.angle_beta   90.00
_cell.angle_gamma   90.00
#
_symmetry.space_group_name_H-M   'P 1'
#
loop_
_entity.id
_entity.type
_entity.pdbx_description
1 polymer ?
#
loop_
_entity_poly.entity_id
_entity_poly.type
_entity_poly.pdbx_seq_one_letter_code
_entity_poly.pdbx_strand_id
1 'polypeptide(L)'
;MTIGTVVGRIEIDYLRPIHLEDQVEAAVKCTRIGNSSFDLEQYLIGKDSGGHDHIFAKCRCVMVSVDMKTMKPVSVPEKYRLKLLENEGN
;
A
#
# COMPACT_ATOMS: atom_id res chain seq x y z
N MET A 1 -11.70 7.54 21.80
CA MET A 1 -10.64 7.98 20.88
C MET A 1 -10.75 7.12 19.64
N THR A 2 -10.95 7.72 18.46
CA THR A 2 -11.11 6.99 17.20
C THR A 2 -9.83 7.16 16.40
N ILE A 3 -9.10 6.08 16.19
CA ILE A 3 -7.86 6.09 15.42
C ILE A 3 -8.21 5.74 13.97
N GLY A 4 -7.77 6.58 13.05
CA GLY A 4 -7.81 6.31 11.63
C GLY A 4 -6.42 6.44 11.02
N THR A 5 -6.37 6.35 9.69
CA THR A 5 -5.11 6.42 8.95
C THR A 5 -5.27 7.39 7.79
N VAL A 6 -4.27 8.24 7.59
CA VAL A 6 -4.20 9.19 6.47
C VAL A 6 -2.96 8.90 5.61
N VAL A 7 -3.01 9.33 4.34
CA VAL A 7 -1.85 9.27 3.45
C VAL A 7 -0.95 10.47 3.76
N GLY A 8 0.29 10.20 4.16
CA GLY A 8 1.31 11.22 4.36
C GLY A 8 2.12 11.50 3.09
N ARG A 9 2.33 10.47 2.25
CA ARG A 9 3.04 10.57 0.97
C ARG A 9 2.64 9.39 0.08
N ILE A 10 2.49 9.64 -1.21
CA ILE A 10 2.32 8.60 -2.22
C ILE A 10 3.21 8.92 -3.41
N GLU A 11 3.90 7.90 -3.92
CA GLU A 11 4.73 7.95 -5.12
C GLU A 11 4.39 6.76 -5.98
N ILE A 12 4.25 6.98 -7.28
CA ILE A 12 3.96 5.92 -8.24
C ILE A 12 4.78 6.12 -9.51
N ASP A 13 5.46 5.05 -9.91
CA ASP A 13 6.14 4.95 -11.19
C ASP A 13 5.27 4.13 -12.14
N TYR A 14 4.76 4.77 -13.19
CA TYR A 14 4.06 4.08 -14.28
C TYR A 14 5.10 3.58 -15.29
N LEU A 15 5.29 2.27 -15.33
CA LEU A 15 6.29 1.63 -16.18
C LEU A 15 5.73 1.31 -17.56
N ARG A 16 4.43 1.00 -17.64
CA ARG A 16 3.72 0.62 -18.87
C ARG A 16 2.25 1.07 -18.80
N PRO A 17 1.62 1.42 -19.94
CA PRO A 17 0.18 1.65 -19.99
C PRO A 17 -0.60 0.35 -19.76
N ILE A 18 -1.80 0.47 -19.21
CA ILE A 18 -2.79 -0.60 -19.09
C ILE A 18 -3.89 -0.33 -20.14
N HIS A 19 -4.24 -1.34 -20.93
CA HIS A 19 -5.29 -1.31 -21.94
C HIS A 19 -6.53 -2.10 -21.47
N LEU A 20 -7.62 -1.98 -22.22
CA LEU A 20 -8.94 -2.52 -21.83
C LEU A 20 -8.95 -4.03 -21.59
N GLU A 21 -8.16 -4.80 -22.33
CA GLU A 21 -8.13 -6.27 -22.27
C GLU A 21 -7.03 -6.83 -21.36
N ASP A 22 -6.17 -5.96 -20.80
CA ASP A 22 -5.12 -6.38 -19.88
C ASP A 22 -5.74 -6.90 -18.58
N GLN A 23 -5.23 -8.02 -18.07
CA GLN A 23 -5.66 -8.60 -16.81
C GLN A 23 -4.70 -8.15 -15.72
N VAL A 24 -5.11 -7.19 -14.90
CA VAL A 24 -4.23 -6.54 -13.90
C VAL A 24 -4.74 -6.74 -12.49
N GLU A 25 -3.82 -7.12 -11.60
CA GLU A 25 -4.03 -7.26 -10.17
C GLU A 25 -3.17 -6.25 -9.41
N ALA A 26 -3.70 -5.77 -8.28
CA ALA A 26 -2.97 -4.91 -7.35
C ALA A 26 -2.46 -5.73 -6.17
N ALA A 27 -1.15 -5.94 -6.10
CA ALA A 27 -0.50 -6.53 -4.94
C ALA A 27 -0.11 -5.44 -3.95
N VAL A 28 -0.21 -5.73 -2.65
CA VAL A 28 0.19 -4.82 -1.56
C VAL A 28 0.90 -5.60 -0.47
N LYS A 29 1.97 -5.01 0.07
CA LYS A 29 2.63 -5.50 1.28
C LYS A 29 3.03 -4.33 2.16
N CYS A 30 3.08 -4.57 3.47
CA CYS A 30 3.75 -3.65 4.38
C CYS A 30 5.25 -3.90 4.30
N THR A 31 6.07 -2.84 4.28
CA THR A 31 7.54 -2.97 4.22
C THR A 31 8.23 -2.40 5.45
N ARG A 32 7.50 -1.62 6.25
CA ARG A 32 8.01 -1.00 7.47
C ARG A 32 6.86 -0.58 8.36
N ILE A 33 6.98 -0.84 9.66
CA ILE A 33 6.06 -0.31 10.69
C ILE A 33 6.87 0.52 11.69
N GLY A 34 6.75 1.85 11.58
CA GLY A 34 7.33 2.82 12.53
C GLY A 34 6.45 3.04 13.77
N ASN A 35 6.68 4.11 14.53
CA ASN A 35 5.86 4.40 15.73
C ASN A 35 4.43 4.81 15.34
N SER A 36 4.29 5.93 14.62
CA SER A 36 3.00 6.50 14.18
C SER A 36 2.72 6.36 12.68
N SER A 37 3.66 5.78 11.93
CA SER A 37 3.54 5.58 10.49
C SER A 37 3.95 4.19 10.06
N PHE A 38 3.48 3.77 8.90
CA PHE A 38 3.87 2.53 8.25
C PHE A 38 3.92 2.72 6.74
N ASP A 39 4.76 1.94 6.08
CA ASP A 39 5.01 2.03 4.65
C ASP A 39 4.32 0.83 3.97
N LEU A 40 3.56 1.12 2.91
CA LEU A 40 2.99 0.14 2.01
C LEU A 40 3.73 0.20 0.67
N GLU A 41 4.11 -0.95 0.16
CA GLU A 41 4.60 -1.11 -1.20
C GLU A 41 3.53 -1.83 -2.02
N GLN A 42 3.24 -1.31 -3.19
CA GLN A 42 2.15 -1.75 -4.04
C GLN A 42 2.65 -1.96 -5.46
N TYR A 43 2.14 -2.97 -6.14
CA TYR A 43 2.48 -3.28 -7.52
C TYR A 43 1.20 -3.52 -8.31
N LEU A 44 1.15 -2.94 -9.52
CA LEU A 44 0.20 -3.37 -10.54
C LEU A 44 0.91 -4.41 -11.40
N ILE A 45 0.50 -5.67 -11.29
CA ILE A 45 1.07 -6.80 -12.01
C ILE A 45 -0.02 -7.54 -12.78
N GLY A 46 0.34 -8.22 -13.85
CA GLY A 46 -0.65 -9.00 -14.60
C GLY A 46 -0.21 -9.27 -16.02
N LYS A 47 -1.16 -9.62 -16.89
CA LYS A 47 -0.91 -9.99 -18.28
C LYS A 47 -1.43 -8.95 -19.25
N ASP A 48 -0.65 -8.66 -20.28
CA ASP A 48 -1.14 -7.88 -21.42
C ASP A 48 -2.13 -8.70 -22.27
N SER A 49 -2.77 -8.06 -23.26
CA SER A 49 -3.66 -8.73 -24.22
C SER A 49 -2.99 -9.86 -25.01
N GLY A 50 -1.65 -9.91 -25.07
CA GLY A 50 -0.86 -10.98 -25.68
C GLY A 50 -0.55 -12.15 -24.72
N GLY A 51 -0.93 -12.03 -23.44
CA GLY A 51 -0.70 -13.02 -22.40
C GLY A 51 0.66 -12.94 -21.72
N HIS A 52 1.46 -11.89 -21.95
CA HIS A 52 2.77 -11.72 -21.32
C HIS A 52 2.65 -11.06 -19.95
N ASP A 53 3.41 -11.57 -18.97
CA ASP A 53 3.44 -10.99 -17.63
C ASP A 53 4.23 -9.67 -17.58
N HIS A 54 3.65 -8.67 -16.94
CA HIS A 54 4.22 -7.34 -16.76
C HIS A 54 4.05 -6.82 -15.34
N ILE A 55 4.96 -5.91 -14.99
CA ILE A 55 4.73 -4.92 -13.94
C ILE A 55 4.34 -3.62 -14.63
N PHE A 56 3.12 -3.16 -14.41
CA PHE A 56 2.58 -1.94 -15.01
C PHE A 56 2.94 -0.71 -14.20
N ALA A 57 2.92 -0.81 -12.88
CA ALA A 57 3.30 0.27 -11.98
C ALA A 57 3.87 -0.24 -10.66
N LYS A 58 4.69 0.59 -10.03
CA LYS A 58 5.17 0.40 -8.67
C LYS A 58 4.81 1.62 -7.84
N CYS A 59 4.28 1.41 -6.65
CA CYS A 59 3.82 2.48 -5.78
C CYS A 59 4.37 2.30 -4.36
N ARG A 60 4.79 3.40 -3.76
CA ARG A 60 5.13 3.48 -2.34
C ARG A 60 4.20 4.48 -1.66
N CYS A 61 3.58 4.04 -0.58
CA CYS A 61 2.67 4.87 0.20
C CYS A 61 3.10 4.89 1.67
N VAL A 62 3.27 6.08 2.23
CA VAL A 62 3.49 6.28 3.66
C VAL A 62 2.16 6.64 4.31
N MET A 63 1.70 5.76 5.19
CA MET A 63 0.46 5.90 5.95
C MET A 63 0.77 6.37 7.37
N VAL A 64 -0.05 7.27 7.91
CA VAL A 64 0.11 7.81 9.27
C VAL A 64 -1.15 7.56 10.08
N SER A 65 -1.01 6.92 11.24
CA SER A 65 -2.10 6.76 12.20
C SER A 65 -2.35 8.07 12.94
N VAL A 66 -3.60 8.50 13.00
CA VAL A 66 -4.01 9.78 13.61
C VAL A 66 -5.24 9.61 14.51
N ASP A 67 -5.36 10.45 15.53
CA ASP A 67 -6.64 10.65 16.20
C ASP A 67 -7.56 11.44 15.25
N MET A 68 -8.71 10.87 14.91
CA MET A 68 -9.61 11.43 13.89
C MET A 68 -10.31 12.73 14.31
N LYS A 69 -10.27 13.11 15.59
CA LYS A 69 -10.84 14.39 16.05
C LYS A 69 -9.80 15.52 15.96
N THR A 70 -8.55 15.23 16.28
CA THR A 70 -7.49 16.23 16.37
C THR A 70 -6.54 16.23 15.18
N MET A 71 -6.59 15.18 14.35
CA MET A 71 -5.66 14.90 13.24
C MET A 71 -4.20 14.81 13.67
N LYS A 72 -3.93 14.68 14.98
CA LYS A 72 -2.56 14.52 15.50
C LYS A 72 -2.10 13.08 15.33
N PRO A 73 -0.82 12.85 14.99
CA PRO A 73 -0.26 11.50 14.91
C PRO A 73 -0.38 10.76 16.24
N VAL A 74 -0.74 9.47 16.15
CA VAL A 74 -0.78 8.54 17.28
C VAL A 74 -0.02 7.27 16.92
N SER A 75 0.40 6.49 17.92
CA SER A 75 1.05 5.21 17.66
C SER A 75 0.15 4.28 16.84
N VAL A 76 0.75 3.55 15.90
CA VAL A 76 0.05 2.53 15.09
C VAL A 76 -0.56 1.50 16.03
N PRO A 77 -1.90 1.33 16.02
CA PRO A 77 -2.59 0.37 16.88
C PRO A 77 -2.04 -1.04 16.75
N GLU A 78 -1.92 -1.76 17.86
CA GLU A 78 -1.39 -3.13 17.89
C GLU A 78 -2.15 -4.08 16.96
N LYS A 79 -3.48 -3.96 16.89
CA LYS A 79 -4.32 -4.71 15.95
C LYS A 79 -3.92 -4.51 14.49
N TYR A 80 -3.44 -3.32 14.12
CA TYR A 80 -2.97 -3.05 12.76
C TYR A 80 -1.60 -3.69 12.55
N ARG A 81 -0.70 -3.57 13.54
CA ARG A 81 0.63 -4.18 13.49
C ARG A 81 0.55 -5.69 13.24
N LEU A 82 -0.29 -6.39 14.00
CA LEU A 82 -0.46 -7.85 13.87
C LEU A 82 -0.91 -8.24 12.45
N LYS A 83 -1.93 -7.54 11.90
CA LYS A 83 -2.43 -7.82 10.56
C LYS A 83 -1.45 -7.46 9.44
N LEU A 84 -0.67 -6.39 9.63
CA LEU A 84 0.33 -5.96 8.65
C LEU A 84 1.53 -6.91 8.60
N LEU A 85 1.89 -7.52 9.73
CA LEU A 85 2.96 -8.52 9.82
C LEU A 85 2.55 -9.91 9.31
N GLU A 86 1.27 -10.26 9.43
CA GLU A 86 0.74 -11.56 8.97
C GLU A 86 0.91 -11.79 7.45
N ASN A 87 1.07 -10.71 6.68
CA ASN A 87 1.21 -10.75 5.22
C ASN A 87 2.67 -10.76 4.71
N GLU A 88 3.67 -10.93 5.58
CA GLU A 88 5.09 -11.00 5.17
C GLU A 88 5.57 -12.41 4.76
N GLY A 89 4.67 -13.39 4.64
CA GLY A 89 5.05 -14.75 4.26
C GLY A 89 3.93 -15.55 3.62
N ASN A 90 3.77 -15.42 2.30
CA ASN A 90 3.21 -16.47 1.45
C ASN A 90 3.79 -16.37 0.03
#